data_AF-A0AA43IJY7-F1
#
_entry.id   AF-A0AA43IJY7-F1
#
_cell.length_a   1.000
_cell.length_b   1.000
_cell.length_c   1.000
_cell.angle_alpha   90.00
_cell.angle_beta   90.00
_cell.angle_gamma   90.00
#
_symmetry.space_group_name_H-M   'P 1'
#
loop_
_entity.id
_entity.type
_entity.pdbx_description
1 polymer ?
#
loop_
_entity_poly.entity_id
_entity_poly.type
_entity_poly.pdbx_seq_one_letter_code
_entity_poly.pdbx_strand_id
1 'polypeptide(L)'
;MKRRTYSRRGFIQRWIYHIVPFLTFAQFTLNGCGLKESSRKKENDHLAESCDDFTGISEADLNTRRGLGYVKTSPNSGNQCDNCNLWLPPAKDKTCGGCLLFKGPVYPSGYCTNWAAKV
;
A
#
# COMPACT_ATOMS: atom_id res chain seq x y z
N MET A 1 46.53 12.69 -3.88
CA MET A 1 45.30 11.91 -3.62
C MET A 1 44.49 11.77 -4.91
N LYS A 2 44.42 10.58 -5.52
CA LYS A 2 43.62 10.32 -6.72
C LYS A 2 42.21 9.87 -6.29
N ARG A 3 41.18 10.70 -6.55
CA ARG A 3 39.77 10.32 -6.32
C ARG A 3 39.34 9.38 -7.46
N ARG A 4 38.96 8.13 -7.13
CA ARG A 4 38.37 7.20 -8.10
C ARG A 4 36.87 7.44 -8.20
N THR A 5 36.40 7.89 -9.35
CA THR A 5 34.96 7.98 -9.68
C THR A 5 34.45 6.61 -10.09
N TYR A 6 33.86 5.87 -9.16
CA TYR A 6 33.14 4.64 -9.49
C TYR A 6 31.80 4.99 -10.14
N SER A 7 31.73 4.85 -11.46
CA SER A 7 30.52 5.05 -12.25
C SER A 7 29.55 3.89 -12.02
N ARG A 8 28.39 4.18 -11.41
CA ARG A 8 27.29 3.23 -11.14
C ARG A 8 26.70 2.60 -12.42
N ARG A 9 27.09 3.11 -13.60
CA ARG A 9 26.56 2.71 -14.91
C ARG A 9 27.20 1.45 -15.49
N GLY A 10 28.38 1.04 -15.01
CA GLY A 10 29.09 -0.15 -15.51
C GLY A 10 28.54 -1.49 -15.00
N PHE A 11 27.72 -1.49 -13.95
CA PHE A 11 27.20 -2.71 -13.32
C PHE A 11 25.91 -3.22 -13.97
N ILE A 12 25.09 -2.32 -14.52
CA ILE A 12 23.78 -2.65 -15.09
C ILE A 12 23.93 -3.29 -16.50
N GLN A 13 25.06 -3.05 -17.17
CA GLN A 13 25.27 -3.46 -18.57
C GLN A 13 25.76 -4.92 -18.74
N ARG A 14 25.82 -5.72 -17.66
CA ARG A 14 26.40 -7.08 -17.67
C ARG A 14 25.37 -8.22 -17.59
N TRP A 15 24.06 -7.93 -17.52
CA TRP A 15 23.00 -8.94 -17.31
C TRP A 15 21.80 -8.81 -18.26
N ILE A 16 22.04 -8.57 -19.57
CA ILE A 16 20.96 -8.56 -20.59
C ILE A 16 21.21 -9.59 -21.72
N TYR A 17 22.30 -10.37 -21.68
CA TYR A 17 22.70 -11.23 -22.80
C TYR A 17 22.73 -12.75 -22.56
N HIS A 18 22.01 -13.24 -21.54
CA HIS A 18 21.65 -14.66 -21.36
C HIS A 18 20.30 -14.67 -20.63
N ILE A 19 19.12 -14.92 -21.22
CA ILE A 19 18.64 -16.20 -21.77
C ILE A 19 17.45 -15.87 -22.71
N VAL A 20 17.53 -16.40 -23.93
CA VAL A 20 16.58 -16.37 -25.05
C VAL A 20 15.33 -17.23 -24.73
N PRO A 21 14.17 -16.97 -25.36
CA PRO A 21 12.83 -17.25 -24.82
C PRO A 21 12.40 -18.70 -25.02
N PHE A 22 11.82 -19.30 -23.98
CA PHE A 22 11.12 -20.57 -24.08
C PHE A 22 9.67 -20.30 -24.50
N LEU A 23 9.45 -20.22 -25.82
CA LEU A 23 8.14 -20.41 -26.43
C LEU A 23 7.70 -21.88 -26.22
N THR A 24 6.39 -22.08 -26.10
CA THR A 24 5.63 -23.35 -26.16
C THR A 24 5.37 -24.09 -24.84
N PHE A 25 4.23 -23.78 -24.20
CA PHE A 25 3.26 -24.83 -23.90
C PHE A 25 1.84 -24.27 -23.94
N ALA A 26 1.13 -24.66 -24.98
CA ALA A 26 -0.29 -24.45 -25.15
C ALA A 26 -1.09 -25.35 -24.18
N GLN A 27 -2.31 -24.90 -23.87
CA GLN A 27 -3.46 -25.72 -23.51
C GLN A 27 -3.34 -26.67 -22.29
N PHE A 28 -4.07 -26.32 -21.23
CA PHE A 28 -5.11 -27.24 -20.76
C PHE A 28 -6.35 -26.49 -20.27
N THR A 29 -7.49 -27.02 -20.68
CA THR A 29 -8.81 -26.43 -20.72
C THR A 29 -9.73 -27.02 -19.64
N LEU A 30 -10.68 -26.20 -19.20
CA LEU A 30 -12.08 -26.52 -18.82
C LEU A 30 -12.44 -27.16 -17.46
N ASN A 31 -13.43 -26.50 -16.85
CA ASN A 31 -14.61 -27.01 -16.14
C ASN A 31 -14.45 -27.81 -14.83
N GLY A 32 -14.57 -27.08 -13.72
CA GLY A 32 -15.08 -27.59 -12.46
C GLY A 32 -16.18 -26.67 -11.91
N CYS A 33 -17.43 -26.92 -12.31
CA CYS A 33 -18.63 -26.31 -11.76
C CYS A 33 -19.03 -27.08 -10.49
N GLY A 34 -19.25 -26.38 -9.36
CA GLY A 34 -19.60 -27.01 -8.10
C GLY A 34 -20.12 -26.01 -7.06
N LEU A 35 -21.44 -25.78 -7.12
CA LEU A 35 -22.26 -25.02 -6.17
C LEU A 35 -22.00 -25.37 -4.70
N LYS A 36 -21.78 -24.35 -3.87
CA LYS A 36 -22.36 -24.31 -2.52
C LYS A 36 -22.58 -22.85 -2.10
N GLU A 37 -23.78 -22.37 -2.44
CA GLU A 37 -24.32 -21.09 -2.03
C GLU A 37 -24.55 -21.12 -0.51
N SER A 38 -23.51 -20.69 0.22
CA SER A 38 -23.57 -20.54 1.67
C SER A 38 -24.16 -19.19 2.02
N SER A 39 -25.46 -19.20 2.32
CA SER A 39 -26.09 -18.46 3.41
C SER A 39 -25.38 -17.20 3.94
N ARG A 40 -26.02 -16.06 3.67
CA ARG A 40 -26.27 -14.96 4.61
C ARG A 40 -25.02 -14.27 5.19
N LYS A 41 -24.63 -13.15 4.59
CA LYS A 41 -24.14 -11.99 5.37
C LYS A 41 -24.97 -10.77 5.01
N LYS A 42 -25.50 -10.15 6.06
CA LYS A 42 -26.20 -8.87 6.05
C LYS A 42 -25.32 -7.84 5.32
N GLU A 43 -25.77 -7.40 4.17
CA GLU A 43 -25.33 -6.15 3.57
C GLU A 43 -25.94 -5.03 4.41
N ASN A 44 -25.22 -4.66 5.46
CA ASN A 44 -25.36 -3.36 6.07
C ASN A 44 -24.38 -2.48 5.30
N ASP A 45 -24.93 -1.63 4.43
CA ASP A 45 -24.27 -0.61 3.62
C ASP A 45 -23.66 0.48 4.51
N HIS A 46 -22.72 0.07 5.36
CA HIS A 46 -21.88 0.90 6.22
C HIS A 46 -20.43 0.88 5.70
N LEU A 47 -20.27 0.66 4.38
CA LEU A 47 -18.98 0.53 3.68
C LEU A 47 -18.32 1.89 3.38
N ALA A 48 -18.94 3.00 3.75
CA ALA A 48 -18.44 4.35 3.46
C ALA A 48 -17.62 5.01 4.58
N GLU A 49 -17.58 4.44 5.80
CA GLU A 49 -16.97 5.12 6.96
C GLU A 49 -15.73 4.44 7.56
N SER A 50 -15.48 3.16 7.27
CA SER A 50 -14.34 2.47 7.88
C SER A 50 -13.11 2.43 6.96
N CYS A 51 -11.99 3.00 7.42
CA CYS A 51 -10.68 2.93 6.75
C CYS A 51 -9.97 1.58 6.96
N ASP A 52 -10.73 0.49 7.03
CA ASP A 52 -10.25 -0.87 7.30
C ASP A 52 -10.27 -1.78 6.07
N ASP A 53 -10.61 -1.25 4.90
CA ASP A 53 -10.49 -1.98 3.64
C ASP A 53 -9.04 -1.94 3.14
N PHE A 54 -8.37 -3.10 3.23
CA PHE A 54 -7.01 -3.29 2.74
C PHE A 54 -6.96 -4.12 1.45
N THR A 55 -8.09 -4.28 0.76
CA THR A 55 -8.15 -5.02 -0.50
C THR A 55 -7.18 -4.40 -1.52
N GLY A 56 -6.31 -5.23 -2.10
CA GLY A 56 -5.30 -4.79 -3.09
C GLY A 56 -4.02 -4.19 -2.50
N ILE A 57 -3.83 -4.23 -1.17
CA ILE A 57 -2.59 -3.81 -0.52
C ILE A 57 -1.74 -5.03 -0.20
N SER A 58 -0.43 -4.96 -0.49
CA SER A 58 0.47 -6.08 -0.20
C SER A 58 0.80 -6.20 1.28
N GLU A 59 1.13 -7.41 1.76
CA GLU A 59 1.62 -7.61 3.13
C GLU A 59 2.90 -6.82 3.42
N ALA A 60 3.75 -6.60 2.42
CA ALA A 60 4.95 -5.77 2.56
C ALA A 60 4.58 -4.31 2.91
N ASP A 61 3.58 -3.74 2.22
CA ASP A 61 3.09 -2.38 2.50
C ASP A 61 2.44 -2.29 3.89
N LEU A 62 1.66 -3.31 4.27
CA LEU A 62 1.07 -3.38 5.61
C LEU A 62 2.15 -3.49 6.70
N ASN A 63 3.23 -4.22 6.45
CA ASN A 63 4.38 -4.26 7.35
C ASN A 63 5.07 -2.91 7.47
N THR A 64 5.21 -2.13 6.38
CA THR A 64 5.72 -0.76 6.46
C THR A 64 4.84 0.12 7.34
N ARG A 65 3.52 0.05 7.16
CA ARG A 65 2.54 0.78 8.01
C ARG A 65 2.68 0.40 9.49
N ARG A 66 2.79 -0.89 9.80
CA ARG A 66 3.01 -1.40 11.17
C ARG A 66 4.35 -0.92 11.74
N GLY A 67 5.42 -0.97 10.95
CA GLY A 67 6.77 -0.55 11.35
C GLY A 67 6.88 0.94 11.66
N LEU A 68 6.06 1.78 11.02
CA LEU A 68 5.93 3.22 11.32
C LEU A 68 5.02 3.51 12.51
N GLY A 69 4.51 2.47 13.20
CA GLY A 69 3.68 2.62 14.38
C GLY A 69 2.35 3.32 14.10
N TYR A 70 1.75 3.09 12.93
CA TYR A 70 0.48 3.70 12.60
C TYR A 70 -0.65 3.28 13.57
N VAL A 71 -1.39 4.25 14.10
CA VAL A 71 -2.59 4.07 14.92
C VAL A 71 -3.78 4.84 14.33
N LYS A 72 -4.99 4.31 14.51
CA LYS A 72 -6.24 4.89 13.97
C LYS A 72 -6.64 6.21 14.65
N THR A 73 -6.27 6.36 15.91
CA THR A 73 -6.52 7.55 16.72
C THR A 73 -5.22 7.96 17.38
N SER A 74 -4.81 9.21 17.17
CA SER A 74 -3.60 9.75 17.77
C SER A 74 -3.72 9.80 19.29
N PRO A 75 -2.65 9.44 20.02
CA PRO A 75 -2.58 9.67 21.47
C PRO A 75 -2.42 11.15 21.81
N ASN A 76 -2.09 12.01 20.84
CA ASN A 76 -1.92 13.46 21.04
C ASN A 76 -2.79 14.22 20.03
N SER A 77 -3.72 15.03 20.51
CA SER A 77 -4.60 15.85 19.66
C SER A 77 -3.84 16.84 18.77
N GLY A 78 -2.63 17.25 19.15
CA GLY A 78 -1.79 18.13 18.33
C GLY A 78 -1.13 17.44 17.13
N ASN A 79 -1.02 16.11 17.13
CA ASN A 79 -0.27 15.37 16.12
C ASN A 79 -1.18 14.33 15.46
N GLN A 80 -1.88 14.73 14.40
CA GLN A 80 -2.84 13.89 13.69
C GLN A 80 -2.46 13.75 12.21
N CYS A 81 -3.05 12.80 11.51
CA CYS A 81 -2.77 12.61 10.10
C CYS A 81 -3.26 13.81 9.28
N ASP A 82 -4.46 14.35 9.54
CA ASP A 82 -5.02 15.49 8.80
C ASP A 82 -4.21 16.80 8.91
N ASN A 83 -3.47 16.97 10.01
CA ASN A 83 -2.59 18.11 10.25
C ASN A 83 -1.10 17.81 9.97
N CYS A 84 -0.79 16.63 9.41
CA CYS A 84 0.54 16.25 8.98
C CYS A 84 0.87 16.78 7.58
N ASN A 85 2.13 17.14 7.34
CA ASN A 85 2.66 17.56 6.04
C ASN A 85 2.66 16.43 4.99
N LEU A 86 2.55 15.17 5.44
CA LEU A 86 2.59 13.97 4.59
C LEU A 86 1.19 13.39 4.30
N TRP A 87 0.14 14.11 4.73
CA TRP A 87 -1.25 13.75 4.51
C TRP A 87 -1.64 13.87 3.04
N LEU A 88 -2.35 12.86 2.55
CA LEU A 88 -3.06 12.93 1.28
C LEU A 88 -4.55 13.05 1.60
N PRO A 89 -5.20 14.19 1.28
CA PRO A 89 -6.62 14.35 1.50
C PRO A 89 -7.45 13.25 0.82
N PRO A 90 -8.61 12.88 1.39
CA PRO A 90 -9.50 11.92 0.77
C PRO A 90 -9.94 12.40 -0.61
N ALA A 91 -10.20 11.44 -1.51
CA ALA A 91 -10.92 11.73 -2.75
C ALA A 91 -12.35 12.20 -2.44
N LYS A 92 -13.01 12.84 -3.42
CA LYS A 92 -14.43 13.20 -3.30
C LYS A 92 -15.24 11.96 -2.91
N ASP A 93 -16.16 12.14 -1.97
CA ASP A 93 -17.05 11.09 -1.45
C ASP A 93 -16.33 9.96 -0.68
N LYS A 94 -15.09 10.19 -0.24
CA LYS A 94 -14.35 9.31 0.68
C LYS A 94 -14.08 10.02 2.00
N THR A 95 -14.08 9.25 3.08
CA THR A 95 -13.77 9.72 4.44
C THR A 95 -12.31 9.49 4.81
N CYS A 96 -11.68 8.49 4.20
CA CYS A 96 -10.30 8.09 4.44
C CYS A 96 -9.34 8.78 3.48
N GLY A 97 -8.30 9.39 4.02
CA GLY A 97 -7.19 9.91 3.22
C GLY A 97 -6.11 8.85 2.97
N GLY A 98 -4.92 9.34 2.66
CA GLY A 98 -3.71 8.54 2.48
C GLY A 98 -2.50 9.15 3.19
N CYS A 99 -1.38 8.44 3.13
CA CYS A 99 -0.09 8.92 3.61
C CYS A 99 0.97 8.72 2.52
N LEU A 100 1.92 9.65 2.40
CA LEU A 100 3.03 9.52 1.46
C LEU A 100 4.01 8.37 1.82
N LEU A 101 4.04 7.93 3.08
CA LEU A 101 5.04 6.97 3.57
C LEU A 101 4.63 5.49 3.41
N PHE A 102 3.33 5.20 3.30
CA PHE A 102 2.84 3.82 3.20
C PHE A 102 1.50 3.77 2.45
N LYS A 103 1.16 2.59 1.92
CA LYS A 103 -0.08 2.39 1.15
C LYS A 103 -1.29 2.13 2.06
N GLY A 104 -2.47 2.42 1.52
CA GLY A 104 -3.76 2.11 2.14
C GLY A 104 -4.48 3.30 2.75
N PRO A 105 -5.73 3.09 3.17
CA PRO A 105 -6.59 4.14 3.72
C PRO A 105 -6.10 4.59 5.10
N VAL A 106 -6.19 5.88 5.37
CA VAL A 106 -5.68 6.52 6.60
C VAL A 106 -6.78 7.34 7.24
N TYR A 107 -6.97 7.15 8.55
CA TYR A 107 -7.89 7.94 9.34
C TYR A 107 -7.31 9.36 9.52
N PRO A 108 -8.10 10.43 9.34
CA PRO A 108 -7.62 11.79 9.58
C PRO A 108 -7.14 12.00 11.02
N SER A 109 -7.82 11.37 11.98
CA SER A 109 -7.46 11.35 13.40
C SER A 109 -6.27 10.44 13.74
N GLY A 110 -5.70 9.72 12.78
CA GLY A 110 -4.63 8.76 12.99
C GLY A 110 -3.28 9.40 13.32
N TYR A 111 -2.28 8.58 13.56
CA TYR A 111 -0.90 9.01 13.81
C TYR A 111 0.10 7.94 13.42
N CYS A 112 1.32 8.33 13.04
CA CYS A 112 2.48 7.44 12.93
C CYS A 112 3.72 8.16 13.47
N THR A 113 4.80 7.43 13.76
CA THR A 113 6.03 7.98 14.36
C THR A 113 6.71 9.05 13.52
N ASN A 114 6.42 9.08 12.22
CA ASN A 114 7.01 10.02 11.26
C ASN A 114 6.08 11.21 10.96
N TRP A 115 5.24 11.59 11.92
CA TRP A 115 4.45 12.80 11.83
C TRP A 115 5.34 14.04 11.64
N ALA A 116 4.93 14.93 10.76
CA ALA A 116 5.62 16.19 10.49
C ALA A 116 4.59 17.32 10.44
N ALA A 117 4.83 18.40 11.18
CA ALA A 117 3.97 19.58 11.13
C ALA A 117 3.90 20.16 9.71
N LYS A 118 2.72 20.62 9.30
CA LYS A 118 2.57 21.40 8.06
C LYS A 118 3.40 22.68 8.12
N VAL A 119 4.01 23.01 6.99
CA VAL A 119 4.78 24.25 6.78
C VAL A 119 3.98 25.29 5.99
#